data_AF-A0A6V8CDQ8-F1
#
_entry.id   AF-A0A6V8CDQ8-F1
#
_cell.length_a   1.000
_cell.length_b   1.000
_cell.length_c   1.000
_cell.angle_alpha   90.00
_cell.angle_beta   90.00
_cell.angle_gamma   90.00
#
_symmetry.space_group_name_H-M   'P 1'
#
loop_
_entity.id
_entity.type
_entity.pdbx_description
1 polymer ?
#
loop_
_entity_poly.entity_id
_entity_poly.type
_entity_poly.pdbx_seq_one_letter_code
_entity_poly.pdbx_strand_id
1 'polypeptide(L)'
;PYGKQAAGEAWLSSGEIKDAFPEVFERISSRKVHDTDAHFKTLEEADLCEVRLIVATQPGTVSGTPSKVPEVMEIGLTGGSPSDRLAYAKEHMGEEYGFADCYDEGSLTDVVAVTKGYGWQGVIRRFGGKLQSHKNSKKRRQHGNMGDFGTGYVRKTIR
;
A
#
# COMPACT_ATOMS: atom_id res chain seq x y z
N PRO A 1 -3.19 15.33 -19.55
CA PRO A 1 -2.71 16.63 -19.02
C PRO A 1 -2.37 16.64 -17.51
N TYR A 2 -2.96 15.74 -16.70
CA TYR A 2 -2.85 15.73 -15.23
C TYR A 2 -2.09 14.52 -14.66
N GLY A 3 -1.16 13.96 -15.44
CA GLY A 3 -0.47 12.72 -15.11
C GLY A 3 -1.29 11.47 -15.43
N LYS A 4 -0.93 10.35 -14.79
CA LYS A 4 -1.55 9.04 -15.02
C LYS A 4 -2.95 9.00 -14.44
N GLN A 5 -3.89 8.45 -15.20
CA GLN A 5 -5.27 8.21 -14.79
C GLN A 5 -5.62 6.75 -15.07
N ALA A 6 -6.51 6.18 -14.27
CA ALA A 6 -7.01 4.82 -14.51
C ALA A 6 -7.84 4.82 -15.80
N ALA A 7 -7.38 4.08 -16.80
CA ALA A 7 -8.09 3.92 -18.07
C ALA A 7 -9.29 2.97 -17.93
N GLY A 8 -9.17 1.95 -17.08
CA GLY A 8 -10.21 0.98 -16.77
C GLY A 8 -9.70 -0.11 -15.84
N GLU A 9 -10.58 -1.06 -15.51
CA GLU A 9 -10.27 -2.24 -14.70
C GLU A 9 -10.96 -3.46 -15.30
N ALA A 10 -10.28 -4.59 -15.32
CA ALA A 10 -10.84 -5.89 -15.68
C ALA A 10 -10.76 -6.83 -14.46
N TRP A 11 -11.86 -7.52 -14.18
CA TRP A 11 -12.03 -8.42 -13.03
C TRP A 11 -12.51 -9.78 -13.52
N LEU A 12 -12.25 -10.84 -12.75
CA LEU A 12 -12.92 -12.11 -12.95
C LEU A 12 -14.42 -11.98 -12.61
N SER A 13 -15.23 -12.93 -13.07
CA SER A 13 -16.64 -12.92 -12.71
C SER A 13 -16.78 -13.09 -11.19
N SER A 14 -17.80 -12.46 -10.60
CA SER A 14 -17.97 -12.56 -9.15
C SER A 14 -18.34 -13.97 -8.66
N GLY A 15 -18.81 -14.86 -9.56
CA GLY A 15 -19.00 -16.27 -9.25
C GLY A 15 -17.66 -16.97 -9.07
N GLU A 16 -16.78 -16.88 -10.05
CA GLU A 16 -15.44 -17.48 -10.03
C GLU A 16 -14.61 -16.99 -8.86
N ILE A 17 -14.65 -15.68 -8.58
CA ILE A 17 -13.95 -15.10 -7.42
C ILE A 17 -14.50 -15.68 -6.11
N LYS A 18 -15.82 -15.88 -6.02
CA LYS A 18 -16.42 -16.42 -4.79
C LYS A 18 -16.07 -17.87 -4.56
N ASP A 19 -15.96 -18.65 -5.63
CA ASP A 19 -15.62 -20.07 -5.56
C ASP A 19 -14.14 -20.27 -5.23
N ALA A 20 -13.25 -19.47 -5.82
CA ALA A 20 -11.81 -19.54 -5.58
C ALA A 20 -11.38 -18.85 -4.29
N PHE A 21 -11.90 -17.65 -4.01
CA PHE A 21 -11.46 -16.81 -2.90
C PHE A 21 -12.62 -16.01 -2.26
N PRO A 22 -13.50 -16.68 -1.50
CA PRO A 22 -14.71 -16.06 -0.93
C PRO A 22 -14.41 -14.95 0.08
N GLU A 23 -13.31 -15.06 0.82
CA GLU A 23 -12.92 -14.13 1.90
C GLU A 23 -12.66 -12.71 1.36
N VAL A 24 -12.32 -12.55 0.07
CA VAL A 24 -12.05 -11.23 -0.52
C VAL A 24 -13.23 -10.28 -0.36
N PHE A 25 -14.46 -10.81 -0.37
CA PHE A 25 -15.67 -10.02 -0.27
C PHE A 25 -15.96 -9.46 1.14
N GLU A 26 -15.17 -9.86 2.14
CA GLU A 26 -15.16 -9.17 3.44
C GLU A 26 -14.50 -7.79 3.34
N ARG A 27 -13.60 -7.60 2.37
CA ARG A 27 -12.86 -6.37 2.13
C ARG A 27 -13.46 -5.53 1.00
N ILE A 28 -13.90 -6.17 -0.08
CA ILE A 28 -14.45 -5.52 -1.27
C ILE A 28 -15.91 -5.89 -1.50
N SER A 29 -16.68 -5.00 -2.11
CA SER A 29 -18.06 -5.34 -2.51
C SER A 29 -18.08 -6.27 -3.72
N SER A 30 -18.97 -7.26 -3.73
CA SER A 30 -19.18 -8.10 -4.91
C SER A 30 -19.78 -7.32 -6.09
N ARG A 31 -19.27 -7.59 -7.30
CA ARG A 31 -19.76 -6.96 -8.54
C ARG A 31 -20.85 -7.84 -9.15
N LYS A 32 -22.07 -7.32 -9.28
CA LYS A 32 -23.21 -8.15 -9.73
C LYS A 32 -23.11 -8.61 -11.18
N VAL A 33 -22.53 -7.78 -12.06
CA VAL A 33 -22.35 -8.06 -13.49
C VAL A 33 -21.02 -7.43 -13.90
N HIS A 34 -20.11 -8.23 -14.46
CA HIS A 34 -18.85 -7.77 -15.00
C HIS A 34 -18.49 -8.62 -16.23
N ASP A 35 -18.25 -7.95 -17.37
CA ASP A 35 -17.88 -8.59 -18.62
C ASP A 35 -16.37 -8.46 -18.82
N THR A 36 -15.66 -9.49 -18.38
CA THR A 36 -14.20 -9.55 -18.38
C THR A 36 -13.61 -9.26 -19.76
N ASP A 37 -14.16 -9.89 -20.80
CA ASP A 37 -13.63 -9.78 -22.16
C ASP A 37 -13.87 -8.40 -22.77
N ALA A 38 -15.05 -7.80 -22.54
CA ALA A 38 -15.32 -6.44 -22.98
C ALA A 38 -14.39 -5.41 -22.31
N HIS A 39 -14.09 -5.61 -21.03
CA HIS A 39 -13.17 -4.74 -20.29
C HIS A 39 -11.73 -4.89 -20.78
N PHE A 40 -11.24 -6.11 -21.02
CA PHE A 40 -9.92 -6.31 -21.61
C PHE A 40 -9.82 -5.71 -23.02
N LYS A 41 -10.84 -5.88 -23.86
CA LYS A 41 -10.87 -5.27 -25.19
C LYS A 41 -10.80 -3.74 -25.12
N THR A 42 -11.53 -3.14 -24.18
CA THR A 42 -11.49 -1.68 -23.95
C THR A 42 -10.08 -1.23 -23.51
N LEU A 43 -9.39 -2.05 -22.71
CA LEU A 43 -8.02 -1.77 -22.28
C LEU A 43 -6.99 -1.96 -23.41
N GLU A 44 -7.19 -2.94 -24.30
CA GLU A 44 -6.35 -3.17 -25.48
C GLU A 44 -6.44 -2.02 -26.49
N GLU A 45 -7.62 -1.40 -26.63
CA GLU A 45 -7.84 -0.24 -27.50
C GLU A 45 -7.35 1.09 -26.88
N ALA A 46 -7.11 1.11 -25.57
CA ALA A 46 -6.68 2.30 -24.85
C ALA A 46 -5.15 2.52 -24.96
N ASP A 47 -4.74 3.79 -24.95
CA ASP A 47 -3.33 4.15 -24.83
C ASP A 47 -2.85 3.98 -23.38
N LEU A 48 -2.27 2.81 -23.08
CA LEU A 48 -1.83 2.43 -21.75
C LEU A 48 -0.35 2.76 -21.51
N CYS A 49 -0.06 3.46 -20.42
CA CYS A 49 1.31 3.73 -19.97
C CYS A 49 1.81 2.69 -18.95
N GLU A 50 0.94 2.17 -18.10
CA GLU A 50 1.27 1.25 -17.02
C GLU A 50 0.11 0.29 -16.78
N VAL A 51 0.44 -0.96 -16.49
CA VAL A 51 -0.52 -2.01 -16.11
C VAL A 51 -0.20 -2.43 -14.68
N ARG A 52 -1.24 -2.53 -13.85
CA ARG A 52 -1.15 -2.97 -12.45
C ARG A 52 -2.13 -4.09 -12.19
N LEU A 53 -1.70 -5.05 -11.37
CA LEU A 53 -2.55 -6.11 -10.86
C LEU A 53 -3.16 -5.66 -9.53
N ILE A 54 -4.45 -5.94 -9.35
CA ILE A 54 -5.11 -5.85 -8.05
C ILE A 54 -4.99 -7.23 -7.40
N VAL A 55 -4.20 -7.32 -6.34
CA VAL A 55 -3.93 -8.57 -5.63
C VAL A 55 -4.45 -8.50 -4.21
N ALA A 56 -4.74 -9.66 -3.64
CA ALA A 56 -5.23 -9.79 -2.27
C ALA A 56 -4.48 -10.90 -1.54
N THR A 57 -4.18 -10.67 -0.26
CA THR A 57 -3.50 -11.65 0.60
C THR A 57 -4.46 -12.72 1.12
N GLN A 58 -3.95 -13.91 1.43
CA GLN A 58 -4.73 -15.01 2.01
C GLN A 58 -4.40 -15.20 3.51
N PRO A 59 -4.94 -14.38 4.43
CA PRO A 59 -4.64 -14.49 5.86
C PRO A 59 -5.26 -15.76 6.51
N GLY A 60 -6.24 -16.38 5.85
CA GLY A 60 -6.82 -17.66 6.24
C GLY A 60 -5.79 -18.77 6.45
N THR A 61 -4.79 -18.85 5.57
CA THR A 61 -3.76 -19.90 5.54
C THR A 61 -2.64 -19.68 6.55
N VAL A 62 -2.52 -18.48 7.12
CA VAL A 62 -1.45 -18.12 8.06
C VAL A 62 -1.93 -18.26 9.50
N SER A 63 -1.24 -19.09 10.30
CA SER A 63 -1.58 -19.32 11.71
C SER A 63 -1.16 -18.21 12.67
N GLY A 64 -0.27 -17.31 12.24
CA GLY A 64 0.33 -16.25 13.07
C GLY A 64 -0.50 -14.98 13.23
N THR A 65 -1.59 -14.82 12.48
CA THR A 65 -2.42 -13.60 12.47
C THR A 65 -3.88 -13.96 12.78
N PRO A 66 -4.55 -13.24 13.70
CA PRO A 66 -5.95 -13.50 14.03
C PRO A 66 -6.94 -13.00 12.97
N SER A 67 -6.51 -12.08 12.10
CA SER A 67 -7.34 -11.57 11.00
C SER A 67 -7.59 -12.67 9.96
N LYS A 68 -8.82 -12.74 9.46
CA LYS A 68 -9.21 -13.52 8.29
C LYS A 68 -9.63 -12.65 7.11
N VAL A 69 -9.64 -11.33 7.30
CA VAL A 69 -9.97 -10.34 6.27
C VAL A 69 -8.74 -10.12 5.39
N PRO A 70 -8.84 -10.34 4.06
CA PRO A 70 -7.76 -10.08 3.11
C PRO A 70 -7.33 -8.61 3.03
N GLU A 71 -6.04 -8.38 2.77
CA GLU A 71 -5.51 -7.06 2.43
C GLU A 71 -5.36 -6.94 0.91
N VAL A 72 -5.94 -5.90 0.32
CA VAL A 72 -5.93 -5.64 -1.14
C VAL A 72 -4.90 -4.57 -1.45
N MET A 73 -4.07 -4.80 -2.46
CA MET A 73 -3.05 -3.86 -2.91
C MET A 73 -2.86 -3.91 -4.43
N GLU A 74 -2.29 -2.84 -4.99
CA GLU A 74 -1.88 -2.79 -6.39
C GLU A 74 -0.40 -3.16 -6.53
N ILE A 75 -0.09 -4.03 -7.48
CA ILE A 75 1.29 -4.36 -7.85
C ILE A 75 1.50 -3.99 -9.32
N GLY A 76 2.49 -3.13 -9.59
CA GLY A 76 2.83 -2.72 -10.95
C GLY A 76 3.59 -3.81 -11.70
N LEU A 77 3.16 -4.12 -12.92
CA LEU A 77 3.87 -5.03 -13.79
C LEU A 77 5.01 -4.32 -14.52
N THR A 78 6.15 -4.99 -14.59
CA THR A 78 7.36 -4.51 -15.28
C THR A 78 7.79 -5.51 -16.35
N GLY A 79 8.59 -5.05 -17.31
CA GLY A 79 9.02 -5.85 -18.47
C GLY A 79 8.14 -5.68 -19.70
N GLY A 80 8.72 -5.83 -20.89
CA GLY A 80 8.00 -5.73 -22.17
C GLY A 80 7.25 -4.41 -22.41
N SER A 81 6.39 -4.43 -23.44
CA SER A 81 5.47 -3.34 -23.76
C SER A 81 4.19 -3.40 -22.89
N PRO A 82 3.43 -2.31 -22.77
CA PRO A 82 2.16 -2.31 -22.02
C PRO A 82 1.17 -3.38 -22.50
N SER A 83 1.13 -3.67 -23.81
CA SER A 83 0.32 -4.75 -24.37
C SER A 83 0.78 -6.13 -23.92
N ASP A 84 2.10 -6.37 -23.83
CA ASP A 84 2.62 -7.66 -23.34
C ASP A 84 2.26 -7.86 -21.87
N ARG A 85 2.32 -6.79 -21.06
CA ARG A 85 1.91 -6.83 -19.65
C ARG A 85 0.41 -7.11 -19.50
N LEU A 86 -0.42 -6.55 -20.37
CA LEU A 86 -1.86 -6.79 -20.35
C LEU A 86 -2.17 -8.24 -20.74
N ALA A 87 -1.48 -8.78 -21.75
CA ALA A 87 -1.61 -10.18 -22.15
C ALA A 87 -1.17 -11.13 -21.02
N TYR A 88 -0.03 -10.86 -20.38
CA TYR A 88 0.44 -11.60 -19.22
C TYR A 88 -0.59 -11.58 -18.07
N ALA A 89 -1.14 -10.40 -17.77
CA ALA A 89 -2.16 -10.22 -16.74
C ALA A 89 -3.46 -10.98 -17.05
N LYS A 90 -3.83 -11.09 -18.33
CA LYS A 90 -5.01 -11.84 -18.78
C LYS A 90 -4.81 -13.36 -18.66
N GLU A 91 -3.61 -13.85 -18.97
CA GLU A 91 -3.27 -15.27 -18.89
C GLU A 91 -3.19 -15.77 -17.44
N HIS A 92 -2.52 -15.02 -16.57
CA HIS A 92 -2.26 -15.42 -15.18
C HIS A 92 -3.32 -14.87 -14.20
N MET A 93 -4.53 -14.62 -14.69
CA MET A 93 -5.60 -14.03 -13.90
C MET A 93 -6.27 -15.09 -13.01
N GLY A 94 -6.28 -14.87 -11.70
CA GLY A 94 -6.85 -15.82 -10.73
C GLY A 94 -5.86 -16.87 -10.22
N GLU A 95 -4.61 -16.81 -10.66
CA GLU A 95 -3.52 -17.63 -10.11
C GLU A 95 -3.00 -17.05 -8.78
N GLU A 96 -2.41 -17.93 -7.97
CA GLU A 96 -1.73 -17.55 -6.74
C GLU A 96 -0.25 -17.28 -7.02
N TYR A 97 0.26 -16.16 -6.50
CA TYR A 97 1.67 -15.81 -6.58
C TYR A 97 2.37 -16.08 -5.26
N GLY A 98 3.36 -16.95 -5.29
CA GLY A 98 4.28 -17.20 -4.19
C GLY A 98 5.44 -16.20 -4.18
N PHE A 99 6.23 -16.26 -3.11
CA PHE A 99 7.44 -15.45 -2.99
C PHE A 99 8.50 -15.82 -4.05
N ALA A 100 8.64 -17.12 -4.34
CA ALA A 100 9.62 -17.65 -5.29
C ALA A 100 9.32 -17.28 -6.75
N ASP A 101 8.07 -16.95 -7.08
CA ASP A 101 7.68 -16.53 -8.43
C ASP A 101 8.09 -15.08 -8.71
N CYS A 102 8.27 -14.28 -7.66
CA CYS A 102 8.56 -12.85 -7.76
C CYS A 102 10.03 -12.50 -7.49
N TYR A 103 10.76 -13.32 -6.72
CA TYR A 103 12.08 -12.98 -6.21
C TYR A 103 13.08 -14.13 -6.29
N ASP A 104 14.29 -13.81 -6.74
CA ASP A 104 15.44 -14.70 -6.71
C ASP A 104 16.25 -14.57 -5.41
N GLU A 105 16.92 -15.65 -5.02
CA GLU A 105 17.83 -15.64 -3.87
C GLU A 105 18.99 -14.66 -4.07
N GLY A 106 19.31 -13.88 -3.04
CA GLY A 106 20.40 -12.90 -3.07
C GLY A 106 20.03 -11.55 -3.70
N SER A 107 18.78 -11.36 -4.14
CA SER A 107 18.28 -10.07 -4.61
C SER A 107 18.16 -9.04 -3.47
N LEU A 108 18.39 -7.76 -3.79
CA LEU A 108 18.14 -6.65 -2.88
C LEU A 108 16.68 -6.21 -3.02
N THR A 109 15.94 -6.28 -1.92
CA THR A 109 14.50 -5.97 -1.91
C THR A 109 14.19 -4.86 -0.91
N ASP A 110 13.35 -3.92 -1.35
CA ASP A 110 12.83 -2.87 -0.49
C ASP A 110 11.63 -3.37 0.32
N VAL A 111 11.62 -3.09 1.63
CA VAL A 111 10.52 -3.48 2.53
C VAL A 111 9.77 -2.25 3.00
N VAL A 112 8.48 -2.19 2.68
CA VAL A 112 7.57 -1.10 3.09
C VAL A 112 6.58 -1.64 4.12
N ALA A 113 6.54 -1.03 5.30
CA ALA A 113 5.66 -1.46 6.38
C ALA A 113 5.25 -0.29 7.29
N VAL A 114 4.12 -0.47 7.99
CA VAL A 114 3.70 0.44 9.05
C VAL A 114 4.49 0.13 10.32
N THR A 115 5.20 1.13 10.84
CA THR A 115 5.99 0.98 12.08
C THR A 115 5.10 0.81 13.31
N LYS A 116 5.66 0.24 14.37
CA LYS A 116 4.96 0.07 15.67
C LYS A 116 4.44 1.42 16.21
N GLY A 117 3.17 1.46 16.57
CA GLY A 117 2.53 2.62 17.19
C GLY A 117 2.90 2.76 18.68
N TYR A 118 3.33 3.95 19.10
CA TYR A 118 3.64 4.25 20.51
C TYR A 118 2.72 5.31 21.15
N GLY A 119 1.65 5.72 20.46
CA GLY A 119 0.69 6.72 20.97
C GLY A 119 1.29 8.11 21.20
N TRP A 120 0.75 8.86 22.16
CA TRP A 120 1.23 10.20 22.50
C TRP A 120 2.62 10.14 23.14
N GLN A 121 3.60 10.79 22.49
CA GLN A 121 4.98 10.85 22.97
C GLN A 121 5.41 12.29 23.16
N GLY A 122 6.06 12.55 24.29
CA GLY A 122 6.71 13.84 24.55
C GLY A 122 7.90 14.07 23.64
N VAL A 123 8.24 15.34 23.46
CA VAL A 123 9.24 15.81 22.49
C VAL A 123 10.60 15.12 22.60
N ILE A 124 11.06 14.81 23.82
CA ILE A 124 12.33 14.14 24.05
C ILE A 124 12.37 12.74 23.44
N ARG A 125 11.30 11.95 23.60
CA ARG A 125 11.25 10.59 23.03
C ARG A 125 10.94 10.63 21.54
N ARG A 126 10.16 11.62 21.07
CA ARG A 126 9.74 11.74 19.67
C ARG A 126 10.84 12.28 18.75
N PHE A 127 11.64 13.23 19.24
CA PHE A 127 12.61 13.97 18.43
C PHE A 127 14.05 13.92 18.98
N GLY A 128 14.29 13.19 20.09
CA GLY A 128 15.64 13.00 20.62
C GLY A 128 16.24 14.22 21.32
N GLY A 129 15.44 15.18 21.77
CA GLY A 129 15.92 16.38 22.47
C GLY A 129 16.58 16.07 23.82
N LYS A 130 17.59 16.85 24.20
CA LYS A 130 18.25 16.72 25.51
C LYS A 130 17.30 17.09 26.66
N LEU A 131 17.36 16.32 27.75
CA LEU A 131 16.69 16.68 29.00
C LEU A 131 17.27 17.97 29.59
N GLN A 132 16.40 18.83 30.11
CA GLN A 132 16.84 19.99 30.88
C GLN A 132 17.54 19.54 32.18
N SER A 133 18.30 20.45 32.78
CA SER A 133 18.95 20.20 34.08
C SER A 133 17.91 19.82 35.15
N HIS A 134 18.34 19.01 36.12
CA HIS A 134 17.52 18.63 37.28
C HIS A 134 17.08 19.84 38.13
N LYS A 135 17.79 20.97 38.02
CA LYS A 135 17.46 22.23 38.72
C LYS A 135 16.40 23.09 38.02
N ASN A 136 15.85 22.65 36.89
CA ASN A 136 14.82 23.42 36.20
C ASN A 136 13.50 23.39 37.00
N SER A 137 12.91 24.56 37.24
CA SER A 137 11.78 24.70 38.17
C SER A 137 10.47 24.11 37.67
N LYS A 138 10.13 24.31 36.38
CA LYS A 138 8.82 23.93 35.85
C LYS A 138 8.77 22.50 35.30
N LYS A 139 9.50 22.24 34.22
CA LYS A 139 9.44 20.95 33.52
C LYS A 139 10.81 20.60 32.98
N ARG A 140 11.22 19.34 33.21
CA ARG A 140 12.51 18.82 32.72
C ARG A 140 12.44 18.29 31.29
N ARG A 141 11.24 17.90 30.84
CA ARG A 141 10.99 17.20 29.57
C ARG A 141 10.39 18.12 28.50
N GLN A 142 11.02 19.26 28.26
CA GLN A 142 10.60 20.27 27.28
C GLN A 142 11.81 20.98 26.65
N HIS A 143 11.62 21.61 25.49
CA HIS A 143 12.60 22.54 24.94
C HIS A 143 12.67 23.84 25.73
N GLY A 144 13.79 24.56 25.58
CA GLY A 144 14.03 25.82 26.29
C GLY A 144 13.20 26.98 25.74
N ASN A 145 13.12 27.12 24.42
CA ASN A 145 12.37 28.18 23.73
C ASN A 145 11.62 27.63 22.51
N MET A 146 10.74 28.45 21.94
CA MET A 146 9.91 28.13 20.76
C MET A 146 10.26 28.97 19.53
N GLY A 147 11.45 29.58 19.51
CA GLY A 147 11.92 30.40 18.40
C GLY A 147 12.67 31.64 18.85
N ASP A 148 13.16 32.40 17.86
CA ASP A 148 13.70 33.74 18.01
C ASP A 148 12.58 34.79 18.11
N PHE A 149 12.92 35.98 18.57
CA PHE A 149 11.97 37.09 18.72
C PHE A 149 11.50 37.66 17.36
N GLY A 150 12.40 37.74 16.37
CA GLY A 150 12.16 38.47 15.12
C GLY A 150 11.14 37.82 14.18
N THR A 151 10.95 36.51 14.29
CA THR A 151 10.03 35.76 13.41
C THR A 151 8.55 36.01 13.72
N GLY A 152 8.20 36.37 14.96
CA GLY A 152 6.81 36.68 15.34
C GLY A 152 5.82 35.49 15.35
N TYR A 153 6.26 34.28 15.03
CA TYR A 153 5.48 33.05 15.14
C TYR A 153 6.38 31.81 15.32
N VAL A 154 5.80 30.70 15.77
CA VAL A 154 6.51 29.43 15.97
C VAL A 154 6.65 28.70 14.63
N ARG A 155 7.89 28.40 14.22
CA ARG A 155 8.17 27.70 12.96
C ARG A 155 7.76 26.21 13.06
N LYS A 156 7.25 25.66 11.95
CA LYS A 156 6.85 24.24 11.83
C LYS A 156 8.00 23.24 12.04
N THR A 157 9.24 23.70 11.91
CA THR A 157 10.45 22.88 12.06
C THR A 157 10.85 22.67 13.53
N ILE A 158 10.29 23.45 14.45
CA ILE A 158 10.54 23.30 15.90
C ILE A 158 9.84 22.02 16.38
N ARG A 159 10.48 21.34 17.33
CA ARG A 159 10.09 20.00 17.80
C ARG A 159 9.49 20.02 19.18
#